data_AF-A0A9P7X3Q8-F1
#
_entry.id   AF-A0A9P7X3Q8-F1
#
_cell.length_a   1.000
_cell.length_b   1.000
_cell.length_c   1.000
_cell.angle_alpha   90.00
_cell.angle_beta   90.00
_cell.angle_gamma   90.00
#
_symmetry.space_group_name_H-M   'P 1'
#
loop_
_entity.id
_entity.type
_entity.pdbx_description
1 polymer ?
#
loop_
_entity_poly.entity_id
_entity_poly.type
_entity_poly.pdbx_seq_one_letter_code
_entity_poly.pdbx_strand_id
1 'polypeptide(L)'
;MPRTSKISSPEGSIFGSLKMDVQYAILEFVGTFVWLLIALGGLQSGSGQAALQAANQGQHHGILAPSTLSVEQLMYDAAVLGISLLVACWLFYR
;
A
#
# COMPACT_ATOMS: atom_id res chain seq x y z
N MET A 1 54.52 -3.54 27.74
CA MET A 1 53.92 -2.29 27.22
C MET A 1 52.48 -2.58 26.82
N PRO A 2 51.50 -1.84 27.37
CA PRO A 2 50.08 -2.13 27.22
C PRO A 2 49.57 -1.71 25.82
N ARG A 3 48.78 -2.60 25.21
CA ARG A 3 48.14 -2.39 23.90
C ARG A 3 46.93 -1.49 24.13
N THR A 4 46.99 -0.25 23.65
CA THR A 4 45.88 0.69 23.73
C THR A 4 44.70 0.12 22.95
N SER A 5 43.63 -0.23 23.67
CA SER A 5 42.33 -0.52 23.05
C SER A 5 41.85 0.76 22.39
N LYS A 6 41.79 0.76 21.06
CA LYS A 6 40.93 1.72 20.34
C LYS A 6 39.50 1.41 20.75
N ILE A 7 39.01 2.16 21.73
CA ILE A 7 37.59 2.26 22.05
C ILE A 7 36.94 2.84 20.78
N SER A 8 36.19 2.00 20.07
CA SER A 8 35.31 2.42 18.98
C SER A 8 34.36 3.49 19.50
N SER A 9 34.34 4.64 18.83
CA SER A 9 33.55 5.80 19.21
C SER A 9 32.07 5.46 19.48
N PRO A 10 31.46 6.05 20.52
CA PRO A 10 30.04 5.91 20.78
C PRO A 10 29.25 6.72 19.74
N GLU A 11 28.29 6.05 19.11
CA GLU A 11 27.02 6.56 18.60
C GLU A 11 27.03 7.65 17.51
N GLY A 12 26.58 7.25 16.31
CA GLY A 12 26.30 8.15 15.21
C GLY A 12 25.21 9.16 15.60
N SER A 13 25.48 10.44 15.37
CA SER A 13 24.53 11.53 15.59
C SER A 13 23.20 11.27 14.87
N ILE A 14 22.09 11.26 15.61
CA ILE A 14 20.71 11.14 15.11
C ILE A 14 20.37 12.25 14.08
N PHE A 15 21.10 13.37 14.13
CA PHE A 15 20.94 14.49 13.19
C PHE A 15 21.87 14.40 11.98
N GLY A 16 22.78 13.43 11.94
CA GLY A 16 23.71 13.22 10.82
C GLY A 16 23.04 12.59 9.59
N SER A 17 21.98 11.79 9.79
CA SER A 17 21.23 11.12 8.72
C SER A 17 19.94 11.82 8.32
N LEU A 18 19.55 12.90 8.99
CA LEU A 18 18.21 13.50 8.87
C LEU A 18 17.81 13.85 7.43
N LYS A 19 18.77 14.28 6.59
CA LYS A 19 18.53 14.51 5.16
C LYS A 19 18.16 13.22 4.40
N MET A 20 18.86 12.13 4.68
CA MET A 20 18.57 10.82 4.09
C MET A 20 17.24 10.29 4.64
N ASP A 21 17.00 10.43 5.93
CA ASP A 21 15.78 9.96 6.59
C ASP A 21 14.53 10.67 6.02
N VAL A 22 14.62 11.99 5.77
CA VAL A 22 13.55 12.74 5.10
C VAL A 22 13.36 12.30 3.65
N GLN A 23 14.45 12.04 2.92
CA GLN A 23 14.37 11.56 1.54
C GLN A 23 13.66 10.19 1.47
N TYR A 24 13.99 9.26 2.38
CA TYR A 24 13.33 7.97 2.47
C TYR A 24 11.86 8.10 2.88
N ALA A 25 11.55 8.94 3.88
CA ALA A 25 10.18 9.17 4.31
C ALA A 25 9.30 9.75 3.18
N ILE A 26 9.84 10.65 2.36
CA ILE A 26 9.13 11.18 1.19
C ILE A 26 8.90 10.08 0.15
N LEU A 27 9.91 9.26 -0.13
CA LEU A 27 9.76 8.15 -1.07
C LEU A 27 8.73 7.12 -0.59
N GLU A 28 8.71 6.80 0.70
CA GLU A 28 7.71 5.92 1.30
C GLU A 28 6.29 6.51 1.22
N PHE A 29 6.15 7.82 1.47
CA PHE A 29 4.87 8.51 1.35
C PHE A 29 4.35 8.47 -0.10
N VAL A 30 5.19 8.82 -1.07
CA VAL A 30 4.80 8.82 -2.49
C VAL A 30 4.50 7.40 -2.98
N GLY A 31 5.30 6.41 -2.58
CA GLY A 31 5.07 5.01 -2.92
C GLY A 31 3.74 4.49 -2.37
N THR A 32 3.43 4.80 -1.11
CA THR A 32 2.15 4.45 -0.48
C THR A 32 0.99 5.19 -1.14
N PHE A 33 1.17 6.47 -1.47
CA PHE A 33 0.14 7.27 -2.14
C PHE A 33 -0.20 6.72 -3.54
N VAL A 34 0.81 6.37 -4.34
CA VAL A 34 0.62 5.76 -5.66
C VAL A 34 -0.02 4.38 -5.54
N TRP A 35 0.42 3.56 -4.58
CA TRP A 35 -0.20 2.26 -4.29
C TRP A 35 -1.69 2.42 -3.99
N LEU A 36 -2.04 3.33 -3.07
CA LEU A 36 -3.43 3.60 -2.69
C LEU A 36 -4.25 4.14 -3.87
N LEU A 37 -3.69 5.03 -4.69
CA LEU A 37 -4.38 5.57 -5.87
C LEU A 37 -4.80 4.46 -6.84
N ILE A 38 -3.87 3.54 -7.15
CA ILE A 38 -4.13 2.44 -8.08
C ILE A 38 -5.07 1.42 -7.44
N ALA A 39 -4.80 1.03 -6.18
CA ALA A 39 -5.59 0.05 -5.46
C ALA A 39 -7.04 0.51 -5.28
N LEU A 40 -7.26 1.71 -4.73
CA LEU A 40 -8.60 2.24 -4.46
C LEU A 40 -9.37 2.50 -5.77
N GLY A 41 -8.69 2.94 -6.83
CA GLY A 41 -9.30 3.07 -8.15
C GLY A 41 -9.81 1.73 -8.70
N GLY A 42 -9.01 0.66 -8.56
CA GLY A 42 -9.43 -0.69 -8.95
C GLY A 42 -10.61 -1.21 -8.13
N LEU A 43 -10.59 -1.03 -6.80
CA LEU A 43 -11.69 -1.43 -5.91
C LEU A 43 -13.00 -0.68 -6.20
N GLN A 44 -12.92 0.62 -6.52
CA GLN A 44 -14.10 1.39 -6.92
C GLN A 44 -14.72 0.84 -8.22
N SER A 45 -13.90 0.44 -9.18
CA SER A 45 -14.39 -0.14 -10.43
C SER A 45 -15.09 -1.50 -10.21
N GLY A 46 -14.52 -2.36 -9.36
CA GLY A 46 -15.12 -3.65 -9.00
C GLY A 46 -16.46 -3.48 -8.28
N SER A 47 -16.51 -2.61 -7.27
CA SER A 47 -17.76 -2.34 -6.53
C SER A 47 -18.87 -1.74 -7.40
N GLY A 48 -18.52 -0.85 -8.34
CA GLY A 48 -19.46 -0.33 -9.34
C GLY A 48 -20.04 -1.42 -10.23
N GLN A 49 -19.22 -2.38 -10.67
CA GLN A 49 -19.69 -3.52 -11.49
C GLN A 49 -20.60 -4.47 -10.71
N ALA A 50 -20.26 -4.78 -9.46
CA ALA A 50 -21.11 -5.61 -8.60
C ALA A 50 -22.48 -4.96 -8.36
N ALA A 51 -22.53 -3.64 -8.16
CA ALA A 51 -23.78 -2.90 -8.00
C ALA A 51 -24.65 -2.95 -9.28
N LEU A 52 -24.04 -2.83 -10.47
CA LEU A 52 -24.74 -2.97 -11.75
C LEU A 52 -25.27 -4.38 -11.99
N GLN A 53 -24.50 -5.41 -11.61
CA GLN A 53 -24.94 -6.80 -11.70
C GLN A 53 -26.10 -7.10 -10.75
N ALA A 54 -26.04 -6.60 -9.51
CA ALA A 54 -27.14 -6.71 -8.55
C ALA A 54 -28.42 -6.00 -9.04
N ALA A 55 -28.29 -4.81 -9.65
CA ALA A 55 -29.40 -4.09 -10.26
C ALA A 55 -30.03 -4.86 -11.44
N ASN A 56 -29.22 -5.46 -12.31
CA ASN A 56 -29.71 -6.28 -13.43
C ASN A 56 -30.37 -7.60 -12.98
N GLN A 57 -29.97 -8.14 -11.82
CA GLN A 57 -30.58 -9.35 -11.23
C GLN A 57 -31.87 -9.04 -10.44
N GLY A 58 -32.37 -7.80 -10.47
CA GLY A 58 -33.58 -7.39 -9.76
C GLY A 58 -33.45 -7.41 -8.23
N GLN A 59 -32.22 -7.57 -7.71
CA GLN A 59 -31.92 -7.56 -6.29
C GLN A 59 -31.74 -6.10 -5.85
N HIS A 60 -32.85 -5.43 -5.50
CA HIS A 60 -32.84 -4.14 -4.83
C HIS A 60 -32.38 -4.32 -3.37
N HIS A 61 -31.09 -4.60 -3.15
CA HIS A 61 -30.50 -4.47 -1.82
C HIS A 61 -29.91 -3.06 -1.70
N GLY A 62 -30.72 -2.17 -1.13
CA GLY A 62 -30.31 -0.82 -0.80
C GLY A 62 -29.17 -0.82 0.20
N ILE A 63 -28.16 0.01 -0.08
CA ILE A 63 -27.34 0.78 0.88
C ILE A 63 -26.80 -0.04 2.08
N LEU A 64 -25.51 -0.39 1.96
CA LEU A 64 -24.50 -0.44 3.06
C LEU A 64 -24.53 -1.59 4.08
N ALA A 65 -24.62 -2.86 3.66
CA ALA A 65 -24.23 -3.98 4.54
C ALA A 65 -23.14 -4.85 3.90
N PRO A 66 -22.10 -5.30 4.66
CA PRO A 66 -21.11 -6.26 4.20
C PRO A 66 -21.75 -7.64 4.23
N SER A 67 -22.70 -7.87 3.33
CA SER A 67 -23.48 -9.10 3.32
C SER A 67 -23.36 -9.66 1.92
N THR A 68 -22.41 -10.58 1.80
CA THR A 68 -22.02 -11.37 0.62
C THR A 68 -21.34 -10.57 -0.50
N LEU A 69 -20.13 -10.07 -0.25
CA LEU A 69 -19.19 -9.92 -1.36
C LEU A 69 -19.06 -11.31 -2.00
N SER A 70 -19.34 -11.42 -3.30
CA SER A 70 -19.08 -12.67 -4.04
C SER A 70 -17.61 -13.04 -3.84
N VAL A 71 -17.32 -14.33 -3.70
CA VAL A 71 -15.93 -14.81 -3.58
C VAL A 71 -15.09 -14.32 -4.77
N GLU A 72 -15.70 -14.19 -5.94
CA GLU A 72 -15.08 -13.61 -7.13
C GLU A 72 -14.66 -12.15 -6.93
N GLN A 73 -15.54 -11.33 -6.34
CA GLN A 73 -15.24 -9.93 -6.02
C GLN A 73 -14.10 -9.83 -5.00
N LEU A 74 -14.13 -10.67 -3.96
CA LEU A 74 -13.10 -10.67 -2.93
C LEU A 74 -11.73 -11.08 -3.50
N MET A 75 -11.72 -12.03 -4.43
CA MET A 75 -10.51 -12.47 -5.12
C MET A 75 -9.99 -11.39 -6.09
N TYR A 76 -10.89 -10.68 -6.77
CA TYR A 76 -10.54 -9.51 -7.59
C TYR A 76 -9.91 -8.40 -6.73
N ASP A 77 -10.55 -8.04 -5.62
CA ASP A 77 -10.08 -6.99 -4.70
C ASP A 77 -8.69 -7.34 -4.12
N ALA A 78 -8.49 -8.59 -3.73
CA ALA A 78 -7.19 -9.08 -3.26
C ALA A 78 -6.11 -9.03 -4.35
N ALA A 79 -6.45 -9.42 -5.59
CA ALA A 79 -5.52 -9.34 -6.72
C ALA A 79 -5.15 -7.90 -7.07
N VAL A 80 -6.12 -6.99 -7.07
CA VAL A 80 -5.89 -5.54 -7.29
C VAL A 80 -4.95 -4.98 -6.23
N LEU A 81 -5.17 -5.28 -4.95
CA LEU A 81 -4.30 -4.84 -3.86
C LEU A 81 -2.88 -5.42 -3.97
N GLY A 82 -2.73 -6.68 -4.35
CA GLY A 82 -1.44 -7.34 -4.51
C GLY A 82 -0.66 -6.84 -5.74
N ILE A 83 -1.30 -6.77 -6.90
CA ILE A 83 -0.65 -6.32 -8.15
C ILE A 83 -0.29 -4.83 -8.05
N SER A 84 -1.16 -3.99 -7.50
CA SER A 84 -0.85 -2.57 -7.30
C SER A 84 0.36 -2.39 -6.37
N LEU A 85 0.51 -3.24 -5.35
CA LEU A 85 1.66 -3.20 -4.46
C LEU A 85 2.96 -3.60 -5.19
N LEU A 86 2.92 -4.64 -6.04
CA LEU A 86 4.06 -5.03 -6.88
C LEU A 86 4.48 -3.89 -7.82
N VAL A 87 3.52 -3.20 -8.44
CA VAL A 87 3.79 -2.04 -9.31
C VAL A 87 4.42 -0.90 -8.51
N ALA A 88 3.88 -0.58 -7.32
CA ALA A 88 4.43 0.46 -6.46
C ALA A 88 5.87 0.12 -6.03
N CYS A 89 6.12 -1.11 -5.59
CA CYS A 89 7.47 -1.57 -5.25
C CYS A 89 8.42 -1.45 -6.46
N TRP A 90 8.01 -1.86 -7.66
CA TRP A 90 8.85 -1.75 -8.85
C TRP A 90 9.27 -0.31 -9.17
N LEU A 91 8.37 0.65 -8.98
CA LEU A 91 8.61 2.06 -9.30
C LEU A 91 9.52 2.76 -8.28
N PHE A 92 9.41 2.43 -6.99
CA PHE A 92 10.07 3.17 -5.90
C PHE A 92 11.23 2.42 -5.23
N TYR A 93 11.39 1.12 -5.51
CA TYR A 93 12.49 0.31 -4.97
C TYR A 93 13.74 0.30 -5.89
N ARG A 94 13.64 0.89 -7.08
CA ARG A 94 14.75 1.13 -8.01
C ARG A 94 15.48 2.42 -7.67
#